data_AF-A0A7W1HWB6-F1
#
_entry.id   AF-A0A7W1HWB6-F1
#
_cell.length_a   1.000
_cell.length_b   1.000
_cell.length_c   1.000
_cell.angle_alpha   90.00
_cell.angle_beta   90.00
_cell.angle_gamma   90.00
#
_symmetry.space_group_name_H-M   'P 1'
#
loop_
_entity.id
_entity.type
_entity.pdbx_description
1 polymer ?
#
loop_
_entity_poly.entity_id
_entity_poly.type
_entity_poly.pdbx_seq_one_letter_code
_entity_poly.pdbx_strand_id
1 'polypeptide(L)'
;MISATPAFPYSGKVCEGKKTIFNLTPCGNDFEQSFARFLDTAPDITSFANLGNLPTKLSIEYLDSETNLRFYEPDFVATTDNGIHWLLETKGREDLDVQFKNQRAEKWCEDVTQLTGIEWRFLMIPQKPFEKMNPQNFTDLISGLTAGGVLFVEV
;
A
#
# COMPACT_ATOMS: atom_id res chain seq x y z
N MET A 1 -6.39 -24.10 5.59
CA MET A 1 -6.85 -22.87 4.91
C MET A 1 -6.40 -21.70 5.79
N ILE A 2 -5.65 -20.73 5.25
CA ILE A 2 -5.01 -19.67 6.07
C ILE A 2 -5.92 -18.45 6.26
N SER A 3 -6.93 -18.26 5.40
CA SER A 3 -7.95 -17.21 5.52
C SER A 3 -9.34 -17.80 5.74
N ALA A 4 -10.16 -17.13 6.57
CA ALA A 4 -11.59 -17.44 6.77
C ALA A 4 -12.51 -16.61 5.86
N THR A 5 -11.95 -15.75 5.01
CA THR A 5 -12.72 -14.93 4.05
C THR A 5 -13.39 -15.86 3.03
N PRO A 6 -14.72 -15.83 2.89
CA PRO A 6 -15.42 -16.61 1.89
C PRO A 6 -14.95 -16.23 0.48
N ALA A 7 -14.99 -17.19 -0.45
CA ALA A 7 -14.83 -16.88 -1.86
C ALA A 7 -15.90 -15.86 -2.28
N PHE A 8 -15.49 -14.83 -3.01
CA PHE A 8 -16.37 -13.80 -3.54
C PHE A 8 -16.15 -13.65 -5.05
N PRO A 9 -17.18 -13.35 -5.84
CA PRO A 9 -17.02 -13.12 -7.27
C PRO A 9 -16.24 -11.83 -7.50
N TYR A 10 -15.21 -11.89 -8.34
CA TYR A 10 -14.46 -10.73 -8.80
C TYR A 10 -14.21 -10.86 -10.29
N SER A 11 -14.69 -9.88 -11.08
CA SER A 11 -14.58 -9.89 -12.55
C SER A 11 -13.41 -9.03 -13.07
N GLY A 12 -12.67 -8.38 -12.17
CA GLY A 12 -11.54 -7.52 -12.52
C GLY A 12 -10.24 -8.30 -12.74
N LYS A 13 -9.13 -7.55 -12.79
CA LYS A 13 -7.79 -8.12 -12.93
C LYS A 13 -7.35 -8.80 -11.64
N VAL A 14 -6.67 -9.93 -11.73
CA VAL A 14 -6.14 -10.64 -10.57
C VAL A 14 -4.64 -10.85 -10.69
N CYS A 15 -3.95 -10.93 -9.56
CA CYS A 15 -2.57 -11.39 -9.48
C CYS A 15 -2.51 -12.67 -8.66
N GLU A 16 -1.93 -13.73 -9.22
CA GLU A 16 -1.54 -14.90 -8.43
C GLU A 16 -0.34 -14.55 -7.55
N GLY A 17 -0.26 -15.14 -6.36
CA GLY A 17 0.86 -14.91 -5.46
C GLY A 17 0.94 -15.93 -4.33
N LYS A 18 2.12 -16.05 -3.75
CA LYS A 18 2.41 -16.94 -2.61
C LYS A 18 2.56 -16.18 -1.29
N LYS A 19 2.74 -14.86 -1.34
CA LYS A 19 2.92 -13.98 -0.18
C LYS A 19 1.63 -13.30 0.27
N THR A 20 0.49 -13.67 -0.30
CA THR A 20 -0.83 -13.20 0.10
C THR A 20 -1.63 -14.33 0.74
N ILE A 21 -2.57 -13.99 1.62
CA ILE A 21 -3.46 -14.97 2.27
C ILE A 21 -4.50 -15.58 1.31
N PHE A 22 -4.65 -15.00 0.12
CA PHE A 22 -5.58 -15.43 -0.92
C PHE A 22 -4.85 -16.22 -2.03
N ASN A 23 -5.58 -17.09 -2.73
CA ASN A 23 -5.05 -17.75 -3.94
C ASN A 23 -4.92 -16.76 -5.11
N LEU A 24 -5.72 -15.70 -5.11
CA LEU A 24 -5.73 -14.62 -6.08
C LEU A 24 -5.91 -13.29 -5.35
N THR A 25 -5.10 -12.29 -5.71
CA THR A 25 -5.25 -10.92 -5.24
C THR A 25 -6.04 -10.11 -6.27
N PRO A 26 -7.19 -9.53 -5.91
CA PRO A 26 -7.93 -8.63 -6.81
C PRO A 26 -7.16 -7.31 -6.99
N CYS A 27 -7.13 -6.81 -8.22
CA CYS A 27 -6.45 -5.57 -8.60
C CYS A 27 -7.40 -4.68 -9.41
N GLY A 28 -7.44 -3.39 -9.08
CA GLY A 28 -8.35 -2.42 -9.69
C GLY A 28 -7.90 -1.94 -11.07
N ASN A 29 -6.58 -1.98 -11.33
CA ASN A 29 -5.97 -1.50 -12.57
C ASN A 29 -4.65 -2.24 -12.88
N ASP A 30 -4.02 -1.92 -14.02
CA ASP A 30 -2.76 -2.54 -14.45
C ASP A 30 -1.58 -2.22 -13.54
N PHE A 31 -1.57 -1.02 -12.93
CA PHE A 31 -0.50 -0.63 -12.02
C PHE A 31 -0.58 -1.41 -10.72
N GLU A 32 -1.76 -1.53 -10.12
CA GLU A 32 -1.97 -2.38 -8.93
C GLU A 32 -1.60 -3.85 -9.22
N GLN A 33 -1.93 -4.37 -10.40
CA GLN A 33 -1.55 -5.75 -10.77
C GLN A 33 -0.03 -5.90 -10.88
N SER A 34 0.65 -4.94 -11.50
CA SER A 34 2.11 -4.90 -11.60
C SER A 34 2.77 -4.80 -10.22
N PHE A 35 2.23 -3.94 -9.35
CA PHE A 35 2.74 -3.74 -8.00
C PHE A 35 2.50 -4.96 -7.10
N ALA A 36 1.34 -5.60 -7.19
CA ALA A 36 1.07 -6.87 -6.50
C ALA A 36 2.07 -7.96 -6.90
N ARG A 37 2.41 -8.05 -8.19
CA ARG A 37 3.42 -8.99 -8.69
C ARG A 37 4.81 -8.64 -8.16
N PHE A 38 5.15 -7.35 -8.11
CA PHE A 38 6.40 -6.90 -7.48
C PHE A 38 6.48 -7.33 -6.01
N LEU A 39 5.45 -7.05 -5.19
CA LEU A 39 5.43 -7.46 -3.77
C LEU A 39 5.55 -8.98 -3.59
N ASP A 40 4.93 -9.78 -4.47
CA ASP A 40 5.04 -11.24 -4.41
C ASP A 40 6.46 -11.74 -4.72
N THR A 41 7.16 -11.07 -5.63
CA THR A 41 8.50 -11.47 -6.09
C THR A 41 9.65 -10.84 -5.31
N ALA A 42 9.44 -9.69 -4.67
CA ALA A 42 10.45 -8.95 -3.92
C ALA A 42 10.97 -9.78 -2.74
N PRO A 43 12.27 -10.11 -2.65
CA PRO A 43 12.79 -11.09 -1.68
C PRO A 43 12.66 -10.66 -0.22
N ASP A 44 12.66 -9.35 0.04
CA ASP A 44 12.56 -8.72 1.36
C ASP A 44 11.11 -8.47 1.81
N ILE A 45 10.11 -8.84 1.02
CA ILE A 45 8.70 -8.89 1.42
C ILE A 45 8.37 -10.29 1.93
N THR A 46 7.75 -10.40 3.10
CA THR A 46 7.29 -11.67 3.68
C THR A 46 5.82 -11.94 3.41
N SER A 47 4.99 -10.89 3.45
CA SER A 47 3.56 -10.99 3.14
C SER A 47 2.98 -9.66 2.65
N PHE A 48 1.86 -9.71 1.93
CA PHE A 48 1.10 -8.53 1.51
C PHE A 48 -0.39 -8.82 1.31
N ALA A 49 -1.20 -7.77 1.25
CA ALA A 49 -2.59 -7.82 0.79
C ALA A 49 -2.94 -6.55 -0.02
N ASN A 50 -3.65 -6.69 -1.14
CA ASN A 50 -4.36 -5.57 -1.78
C ASN A 50 -5.70 -5.39 -1.04
N LEU A 51 -5.89 -4.23 -0.42
CA LEU A 51 -7.08 -3.89 0.35
C LEU A 51 -8.15 -3.21 -0.51
N GLY A 52 -7.75 -2.44 -1.53
CA GLY A 52 -8.66 -1.59 -2.31
C GLY A 52 -9.82 -2.33 -2.98
N ASN A 53 -9.62 -3.61 -3.29
CA ASN A 53 -10.58 -4.43 -4.03
C ASN A 53 -11.17 -5.60 -3.23
N LEU A 54 -10.93 -5.65 -1.92
CA LEU A 54 -11.54 -6.64 -1.03
C LEU A 54 -12.93 -6.16 -0.54
N PRO A 55 -13.84 -7.09 -0.20
CA PRO A 55 -15.12 -6.73 0.40
C PRO A 55 -14.97 -6.00 1.74
N THR A 56 -13.94 -6.36 2.51
CA THR A 56 -13.56 -5.68 3.75
C THR A 56 -12.50 -4.64 3.43
N LYS A 57 -12.81 -3.37 3.69
CA LYS A 57 -11.89 -2.26 3.44
C LYS A 57 -11.38 -1.69 4.75
N LEU A 58 -10.07 -1.46 4.83
CA LEU A 58 -9.52 -0.53 5.80
C LEU A 58 -9.94 0.86 5.35
N SER A 59 -10.61 1.59 6.24
CA SER A 59 -11.09 2.94 5.98
C SER A 59 -10.60 3.85 7.09
N ILE A 60 -9.89 4.90 6.73
CA ILE A 60 -9.23 5.82 7.64
C ILE A 60 -9.86 7.21 7.47
N GLU A 61 -10.47 7.75 8.51
CA GLU A 61 -11.16 9.03 8.46
C GLU A 61 -10.19 10.22 8.39
N TYR A 62 -10.50 11.25 7.59
CA TYR A 62 -9.74 12.49 7.55
C TYR A 62 -10.64 13.70 7.25
N LEU A 63 -10.12 14.91 7.50
CA LEU A 63 -10.75 16.16 7.09
C LEU A 63 -10.10 16.67 5.80
N ASP A 64 -10.90 16.96 4.78
CA ASP A 64 -10.40 17.60 3.56
C ASP A 64 -10.15 19.10 3.73
N SER A 65 -9.71 19.76 2.66
CA SER A 65 -9.41 21.20 2.65
C SER A 65 -10.61 22.10 3.01
N GLU A 66 -11.83 21.58 2.88
CA GLU A 66 -13.08 22.26 3.20
C GLU A 66 -13.64 21.80 4.56
N THR A 67 -12.86 21.08 5.37
CA THR A 67 -13.23 20.52 6.68
C THR A 67 -14.36 19.48 6.64
N ASN A 68 -14.60 18.87 5.48
CA ASN A 68 -15.56 17.78 5.38
C ASN A 68 -14.93 16.47 5.86
N LEU A 69 -15.72 15.64 6.54
CA LEU A 69 -15.33 14.28 6.88
C LEU A 69 -15.27 13.41 5.61
N ARG A 70 -14.11 12.82 5.36
CA ARG A 70 -13.83 11.91 4.25
C ARG A 70 -13.20 10.62 4.76
N PHE A 71 -13.16 9.63 3.87
CA PHE A 71 -12.54 8.33 4.13
C PHE A 71 -11.43 8.09 3.12
N TYR A 72 -10.28 7.68 3.63
CA TYR A 72 -9.13 7.22 2.87
C TYR A 72 -9.09 5.68 2.94
N GLU A 73 -9.05 5.04 1.77
CA GLU A 73 -8.96 3.58 1.63
C GLU A 73 -7.61 3.27 0.97
N PRO A 74 -6.60 2.79 1.72
CA PRO A 74 -5.29 2.49 1.18
C PRO A 74 -5.33 1.27 0.24
N ASP A 75 -4.46 1.25 -0.76
CA ASP A 75 -4.43 0.17 -1.74
C ASP A 75 -3.85 -1.14 -1.21
N PHE A 76 -2.72 -1.10 -0.49
CA PHE A 76 -2.02 -2.30 -0.02
C PHE A 76 -1.51 -2.19 1.41
N VAL A 77 -1.30 -3.36 2.01
CA VAL A 77 -0.42 -3.53 3.17
C VAL A 77 0.64 -4.58 2.87
N ALA A 78 1.83 -4.43 3.44
CA ALA A 78 2.89 -5.41 3.32
C ALA A 78 3.74 -5.50 4.60
N THR A 79 4.43 -6.62 4.76
CA THR A 79 5.41 -6.82 5.84
C THR A 79 6.76 -7.17 5.24
N THR A 80 7.80 -6.46 5.67
CA THR A 80 9.18 -6.76 5.29
C THR A 80 9.81 -7.79 6.21
N ASP A 81 10.90 -8.42 5.79
CA ASP A 81 11.63 -9.46 6.54
C ASP A 81 12.22 -8.98 7.87
N ASN A 82 12.49 -7.69 8.00
CA ASN A 82 12.88 -7.03 9.25
C ASN A 82 11.71 -6.77 10.22
N GLY A 83 10.48 -7.17 9.87
CA GLY A 83 9.29 -7.07 10.71
C GLY A 83 8.50 -5.76 10.58
N ILE A 84 8.98 -4.77 9.81
CA ILE A 84 8.25 -3.51 9.60
C ILE A 84 6.99 -3.77 8.76
N HIS A 85 5.88 -3.18 9.20
CA HIS A 85 4.61 -3.20 8.49
C HIS A 85 4.44 -1.92 7.69
N TRP A 86 3.85 -2.04 6.50
CA TRP A 86 3.74 -0.95 5.56
C TRP A 86 2.30 -0.74 5.14
N LEU A 87 1.87 0.51 5.14
CA LEU A 87 0.68 1.00 4.48
C LEU A 87 1.11 1.63 3.14
N LEU A 88 0.61 1.10 2.03
CA LEU A 88 1.13 1.40 0.70
C LEU A 88 0.01 1.94 -0.19
N GLU A 89 0.27 3.07 -0.86
CA GLU A 89 -0.67 3.72 -1.76
C GLU A 89 -0.11 3.79 -3.18
N THR A 90 -0.77 3.17 -4.15
CA THR A 90 -0.36 3.25 -5.56
C THR A 90 -1.03 4.43 -6.25
N LYS A 91 -0.24 5.30 -6.89
CA LYS A 91 -0.77 6.50 -7.54
C LYS A 91 -0.41 6.62 -9.01
N GLY A 92 -1.43 6.56 -9.87
CA GLY A 92 -1.30 6.75 -11.32
C GLY A 92 -1.44 8.20 -11.80
N ARG A 93 -2.09 9.09 -11.04
CA ARG A 93 -2.37 10.50 -11.40
C ARG A 93 -2.20 11.42 -10.19
N GLU A 94 -1.74 12.65 -10.39
CA GLU A 94 -1.66 13.66 -9.33
C GLU A 94 -3.05 14.24 -9.05
N ASP A 95 -3.51 14.14 -7.79
CA ASP A 95 -4.76 14.74 -7.31
C ASP A 95 -4.45 15.82 -6.27
N LEU A 96 -5.33 16.82 -6.14
CA LEU A 96 -5.16 17.95 -5.23
C LEU A 96 -5.18 17.54 -3.74
N ASP A 97 -5.93 16.50 -3.38
CA ASP A 97 -6.10 16.07 -1.97
C ASP A 97 -5.05 15.05 -1.49
N VAL A 98 -3.99 14.80 -2.27
CA VAL A 98 -2.95 13.82 -1.90
C VAL A 98 -2.31 14.17 -0.55
N GLN A 99 -2.13 15.46 -0.25
CA GLN A 99 -1.48 15.89 0.99
C GLN A 99 -2.25 15.47 2.25
N PHE A 100 -3.57 15.69 2.30
CA PHE A 100 -4.38 15.36 3.48
C PHE A 100 -4.46 13.85 3.71
N LYS A 101 -4.53 13.06 2.63
CA LYS A 101 -4.52 11.59 2.72
C LYS A 101 -3.19 11.08 3.25
N ASN A 102 -2.08 11.58 2.72
CA ASN A 102 -0.74 11.18 3.16
C ASN A 102 -0.51 11.50 4.63
N GLN A 103 -0.82 12.73 5.05
CA GLN A 103 -0.70 13.14 6.46
C GLN A 103 -1.54 12.25 7.37
N ARG A 104 -2.77 11.91 6.95
CA ARG A 104 -3.62 11.01 7.74
C ARG A 104 -3.04 9.60 7.81
N ALA A 105 -2.49 9.08 6.71
CA ALA A 105 -1.89 7.77 6.62
C ALA A 105 -0.63 7.65 7.50
N GLU A 106 0.23 8.65 7.48
CA GLU A 106 1.39 8.77 8.38
C GLU A 106 0.95 8.76 9.84
N LYS A 107 -0.01 9.62 10.20
CA LYS A 107 -0.58 9.68 11.56
C LYS A 107 -1.17 8.34 11.99
N TRP A 108 -1.86 7.64 11.08
CA TRP A 108 -2.43 6.31 11.34
C TRP A 108 -1.34 5.29 11.66
N CYS A 109 -0.26 5.28 10.86
CA CYS A 109 0.88 4.40 11.09
C CYS A 109 1.55 4.67 12.45
N GLU A 110 1.72 5.93 12.84
CA GLU A 110 2.24 6.29 14.18
C GLU A 110 1.34 5.76 15.30
N ASP A 111 0.02 5.98 15.19
CA ASP A 111 -0.94 5.59 16.22
C ASP A 111 -0.98 4.06 16.38
N VAL A 112 -1.02 3.33 15.26
CA VAL A 112 -1.00 1.86 15.28
C VAL A 112 0.33 1.34 15.80
N THR A 113 1.45 2.00 15.49
CA THR A 113 2.76 1.66 16.06
C THR A 113 2.75 1.78 17.57
N GLN A 114 2.23 2.89 18.10
CA GLN A 114 2.14 3.11 19.53
C GLN A 114 1.21 2.11 20.22
N LEU A 115 0.08 1.78 19.60
CA LEU A 115 -0.92 0.87 20.16
C LEU A 115 -0.49 -0.59 20.16
N THR A 116 0.23 -1.03 19.13
CA THR A 116 0.57 -2.44 18.91
C THR A 116 2.01 -2.80 19.29
N GLY A 117 2.90 -1.81 19.34
CA GLY A 117 4.35 -2.02 19.49
C GLY A 117 5.04 -2.57 18.23
N ILE A 118 4.29 -2.78 17.14
CA ILE A 118 4.83 -3.18 15.83
C ILE A 118 5.06 -1.91 15.02
N GLU A 119 6.22 -1.78 14.37
CA GLU A 119 6.50 -0.60 13.55
C GLU A 119 5.66 -0.59 12.27
N TRP A 120 4.91 0.49 12.06
CA TRP A 120 4.16 0.77 10.84
C TRP A 120 4.71 2.00 10.13
N ARG A 121 4.85 1.93 8.81
CA ARG A 121 5.29 3.05 7.96
C ARG A 121 4.36 3.23 6.76
N PHE A 122 4.18 4.48 6.35
CA PHE A 122 3.44 4.81 5.13
C PHE A 122 4.41 5.01 3.96
N LEU A 123 4.02 4.55 2.76
CA LEU A 123 4.72 4.84 1.52
C LEU A 123 3.71 5.11 0.39
N MET A 124 3.86 6.26 -0.25
CA MET A 124 3.22 6.57 -1.53
C MET A 124 4.10 6.07 -2.68
N ILE A 125 3.52 5.37 -3.64
CA ILE A 125 4.21 4.78 -4.80
C ILE A 125 3.65 5.41 -6.09
N PRO A 126 4.27 6.47 -6.62
CA PRO A 126 3.86 7.03 -7.89
C PRO A 126 4.27 6.10 -9.05
N GLN A 127 3.35 5.87 -9.99
CA GLN A 127 3.49 4.90 -11.08
C GLN A 127 4.73 5.17 -11.94
N LYS A 128 4.92 6.40 -12.38
CA LYS A 128 6.02 6.78 -13.29
C LYS A 128 7.41 6.51 -12.67
N PRO A 129 7.71 6.98 -11.43
CA PRO A 129 8.92 6.56 -10.72
C PRO A 129 9.08 5.06 -10.58
N PHE A 130 8.03 4.34 -10.15
CA PHE A 130 8.10 2.89 -9.96
C PHE A 130 8.49 2.16 -11.25
N GLU A 131 7.81 2.46 -12.36
CA GLU A 131 8.07 1.87 -13.67
C GLU A 131 9.47 2.22 -14.20
N LYS A 132 9.92 3.47 -13.97
CA LYS A 132 11.25 3.92 -14.40
C LYS A 132 12.38 3.24 -13.63
N MET A 133 12.19 3.01 -12.33
CA MET A 133 13.22 2.41 -11.48
C MET A 133 13.30 0.90 -11.66
N ASN A 134 12.17 0.23 -11.93
CA ASN A 134 12.08 -1.23 -12.01
C ASN A 134 12.80 -1.94 -10.84
N PRO A 135 12.40 -1.63 -9.59
CA PRO A 135 13.09 -2.11 -8.39
C PRO A 135 13.06 -3.64 -8.30
N GLN A 136 14.14 -4.24 -7.78
CA GLN A 136 14.25 -5.70 -7.62
C GLN A 136 13.83 -6.18 -6.23
N ASN A 137 13.88 -5.29 -5.25
CA ASN A 137 13.44 -5.53 -3.88
C ASN A 137 12.79 -4.26 -3.31
N PHE A 138 12.13 -4.37 -2.16
CA PHE A 138 11.39 -3.27 -1.55
C PHE A 138 12.32 -2.19 -1.00
N THR A 139 13.50 -2.57 -0.51
CA THR A 139 14.54 -1.62 -0.07
C THR A 139 14.99 -0.71 -1.22
N ASP A 140 15.22 -1.25 -2.42
CA ASP A 140 15.57 -0.49 -3.62
C ASP A 140 14.48 0.51 -3.99
N LEU A 141 13.19 0.11 -3.87
CA LEU A 141 12.06 1.00 -4.11
C LEU A 141 12.08 2.20 -3.15
N ILE A 142 12.27 1.95 -1.85
CA ILE A 142 12.35 3.03 -0.83
C ILE A 142 13.53 3.95 -1.13
N SER A 143 14.72 3.38 -1.38
CA SER A 143 15.93 4.17 -1.68
C SER A 143 15.77 5.00 -2.96
N GLY A 144 15.11 4.46 -3.98
CA GLY A 144 14.87 5.18 -5.22
C GLY A 144 13.87 6.34 -5.08
N LEU A 145 12.81 6.16 -4.28
CA LEU A 145 11.83 7.22 -4.02
C LEU A 145 12.42 8.34 -3.13
N THR A 146 13.22 7.99 -2.12
CA THR A 146 13.93 8.96 -1.26
C THR A 146 14.97 9.77 -2.04
N ALA A 147 15.83 9.10 -2.84
CA ALA A 147 16.87 9.76 -3.64
C ALA A 147 16.31 10.65 -4.77
N GLY A 148 15.12 10.34 -5.28
CA GLY A 148 14.45 11.09 -6.33
C GLY A 148 13.79 12.40 -5.89
N GLY A 149 13.85 12.76 -4.60
CA GLY A 149 13.20 13.96 -4.07
C GLY A 149 11.68 13.85 -3.98
N VAL A 150 11.12 12.63 -4.08
CA VAL A 150 9.73 12.37 -3.68
C VAL A 150 9.74 12.32 -2.16
N LEU A 151 9.67 13.50 -1.57
CA LEU A 151 9.82 13.76 -0.14
C LEU A 151 8.95 12.81 0.69
N PHE A 152 9.62 12.03 1.53
CA PHE A 152 9.20 11.86 2.91
C PHE A 152 9.34 13.25 3.55
N VAL A 153 8.24 13.82 4.00
CA VAL A 153 8.32 15.04 4.81
C VAL A 153 8.82 14.59 6.18
N GLU A 154 10.13 14.68 6.39
CA GLU A 154 10.68 14.69 7.75
C GLU A 154 10.13 15.93 8.46
N VAL A 155 9.57 15.71 9.65
CA VAL A 155 9.24 16.75 10.64
C VAL A 155 10.52 17.21 11.32
#